data_AF-A0A2T0K3Y7-F1
#
_entry.id   AF-A0A2T0K3Y7-F1
#
_cell.length_a   1.000
_cell.length_b   1.000
_cell.length_c   1.000
_cell.angle_alpha   90.00
_cell.angle_beta   90.00
_cell.angle_gamma   90.00
#
_symmetry.space_group_name_H-M   'P 1'
#
loop_
_entity.id
_entity.type
_entity.pdbx_description
1 polymer ?
#
loop_
_entity_poly.entity_id
_entity_poly.type
_entity_poly.pdbx_seq_one_letter_code
_entity_poly.pdbx_strand_id
1 'polypeptide(L)'
;MAAVGYHFGSKEALLDQALADASAEWGRALGQALVGLELSDDATPLERFEAIWDQIIGSFDEYRQLWSATFDVIGQIDHQPKVREYLALGLGEARDGIGRLLAGPDETDAVVINEIGALHQALLTGVMAQRLIDPDSAPTASQLARALARITGA
;
A
#
# COMPACT_ATOMS: atom_id res chain seq x y z
N MET A 1 32.63 -33.31 -12.94
CA MET A 1 31.23 -32.95 -12.60
C MET A 1 31.26 -32.24 -11.26
N ALA A 2 31.06 -30.92 -11.24
CA ALA A 2 30.97 -30.12 -10.03
C ALA A 2 29.86 -29.08 -10.21
N ALA A 3 28.86 -29.23 -9.33
CA ALA A 3 27.73 -28.39 -8.93
C ALA A 3 27.31 -27.19 -9.80
N VAL A 4 26.09 -27.32 -10.30
CA VAL A 4 25.13 -26.27 -10.68
C VAL A 4 25.05 -25.20 -9.57
N GLY A 5 25.64 -24.03 -9.81
CA GLY A 5 25.65 -22.91 -8.84
C GLY A 5 25.21 -21.56 -9.41
N TYR A 6 24.67 -21.51 -10.63
CA TYR A 6 24.34 -20.26 -11.34
C TYR A 6 22.84 -19.93 -11.45
N HIS A 7 21.95 -20.66 -10.75
CA HIS A 7 20.49 -20.51 -10.92
C HIS A 7 19.69 -20.01 -9.72
N PHE A 8 20.32 -19.74 -8.57
CA PHE A 8 19.59 -19.12 -7.44
C PHE A 8 19.17 -17.68 -7.82
N GLY A 9 20.11 -16.87 -8.31
CA GLY A 9 19.84 -15.47 -8.68
C GLY A 9 18.82 -15.25 -9.81
N SER A 10 18.51 -16.25 -10.65
CA SER A 10 17.48 -16.09 -11.69
C SER A 10 16.07 -16.27 -11.14
N LYS A 11 15.87 -17.13 -10.13
CA LYS A 11 14.53 -17.37 -9.59
C LYS A 11 14.14 -16.25 -8.62
N GLU A 12 15.04 -15.85 -7.73
CA GLU A 12 14.80 -14.71 -6.85
C GLU A 12 14.56 -13.44 -7.66
N ALA A 13 15.38 -13.14 -8.68
CA ALA A 13 15.18 -11.98 -9.54
C ALA A 13 13.84 -11.99 -10.30
N LEU A 14 13.35 -13.17 -10.71
CA LEU A 14 12.03 -13.29 -11.34
C LEU A 14 10.89 -13.07 -10.35
N LEU A 15 11.03 -13.49 -9.10
CA LEU A 15 10.04 -13.24 -8.05
C LEU A 15 10.02 -11.78 -7.63
N ASP A 16 11.18 -11.15 -7.49
CA ASP A 16 11.31 -9.73 -7.21
C ASP A 16 10.66 -8.89 -8.34
N GLN A 17 10.93 -9.24 -9.60
CA GLN A 17 10.31 -8.59 -10.74
C GLN A 17 8.79 -8.79 -10.77
N ALA A 18 8.31 -10.01 -10.54
CA ALA A 18 6.88 -10.28 -10.50
C ALA A 18 6.16 -9.50 -9.38
N LEU A 19 6.80 -9.35 -8.23
CA LEU A 19 6.28 -8.55 -7.12
C LEU A 19 6.23 -7.05 -7.49
N ALA A 20 7.28 -6.55 -8.16
CA ALA A 20 7.32 -5.17 -8.66
C ALA A 20 6.20 -4.91 -9.68
N ASP A 21 6.03 -5.81 -10.66
CA ASP A 21 5.02 -5.69 -11.71
C ASP A 21 3.60 -5.74 -11.13
N ALA A 22 3.34 -6.66 -10.20
CA ALA A 22 2.06 -6.76 -9.50
C ALA A 22 1.78 -5.52 -8.64
N SER A 23 2.81 -4.96 -7.99
CA SER A 23 2.68 -3.72 -7.22
C SER A 23 2.35 -2.52 -8.13
N ALA A 24 3.01 -2.42 -9.29
CA ALA A 24 2.75 -1.38 -10.27
C ALA A 24 1.36 -1.50 -10.89
N GLU A 25 0.91 -2.72 -11.17
CA GLU A 25 -0.44 -3.01 -11.64
C GLU A 25 -1.50 -2.58 -10.62
N TRP A 26 -1.34 -2.99 -9.35
CA TRP A 26 -2.23 -2.57 -8.27
C TRP A 26 -2.26 -1.04 -8.11
N GLY A 27 -1.09 -0.38 -8.12
CA GLY A 27 -1.01 1.08 -8.04
C GLY A 27 -1.72 1.78 -9.18
N ARG A 28 -1.61 1.26 -10.41
CA ARG A 28 -2.35 1.78 -11.58
C ARG A 28 -3.86 1.56 -11.46
N ALA A 29 -4.29 0.38 -11.03
CA ALA A 29 -5.71 0.06 -10.84
C ALA A 29 -6.34 0.97 -9.77
N LEU A 30 -5.64 1.15 -8.64
CA LEU A 30 -6.07 2.07 -7.59
C LEU A 30 -6.12 3.51 -8.09
N GLY A 31 -5.09 3.98 -8.80
CA GLY A 31 -5.09 5.33 -9.38
C GLY A 31 -6.28 5.56 -10.32
N GLN A 32 -6.63 4.57 -11.16
CA GLN A 32 -7.80 4.63 -12.03
C GLN A 32 -9.12 4.68 -11.23
N ALA A 33 -9.25 3.86 -10.19
CA ALA A 33 -10.42 3.84 -9.31
C ALA A 33 -10.61 5.19 -8.61
N LEU A 34 -9.53 5.81 -8.12
CA LEU A 34 -9.59 7.11 -7.44
C LEU A 34 -9.87 8.27 -8.40
N VAL A 35 -9.38 8.24 -9.64
CA VAL A 35 -9.77 9.24 -10.66
C VAL A 35 -11.25 9.13 -11.02
N GLY A 36 -11.81 7.92 -11.02
CA GLY A 36 -13.24 7.68 -11.25
C GLY A 36 -14.13 7.95 -10.03
N LEU A 37 -13.55 8.30 -8.88
CA LEU A 37 -14.29 8.53 -7.65
C LEU A 37 -14.93 9.92 -7.67
N GLU A 38 -16.24 9.96 -7.92
CA GLU A 38 -17.02 11.19 -7.87
C GLU A 38 -17.34 11.56 -6.41
N LEU A 39 -16.58 12.52 -5.88
CA LEU A 39 -16.86 13.14 -4.58
C LEU A 39 -17.40 14.54 -4.78
N SER A 40 -18.34 14.92 -3.90
CA SER A 40 -18.84 16.29 -3.89
C SER A 40 -17.72 17.28 -3.59
N ASP A 41 -17.79 18.48 -4.17
CA ASP A 41 -16.80 19.54 -3.93
C ASP A 41 -16.72 19.94 -2.44
N ASP A 42 -17.84 19.81 -1.72
CA ASP A 42 -17.96 20.09 -0.29
C ASP A 42 -17.64 18.89 0.62
N ALA A 43 -17.21 17.75 0.06
CA ALA A 43 -16.85 16.58 0.85
C ALA A 43 -15.71 16.91 1.82
N THR A 44 -15.95 16.62 3.10
CA THR A 44 -15.00 16.82 4.19
C THR A 44 -13.76 15.93 4.01
N PRO A 45 -12.62 16.28 4.63
CA PRO A 45 -11.42 15.43 4.58
C PRO A 45 -11.67 13.99 5.05
N LEU A 46 -12.55 13.79 6.03
CA LEU A 46 -12.92 12.46 6.53
C LEU A 46 -13.79 11.67 5.55
N GLU A 47 -14.75 12.32 4.86
CA GLU A 47 -15.54 11.66 3.81
C GLU A 47 -14.67 11.27 2.61
N ARG A 48 -13.72 12.13 2.23
CA ARG A 48 -12.73 11.82 1.20
C ARG A 48 -11.87 10.62 1.61
N PHE A 49 -11.35 10.64 2.84
CA PHE A 49 -10.60 9.52 3.41
C PHE A 49 -11.41 8.22 3.37
N GLU A 50 -12.66 8.24 3.84
CA GLU A 50 -13.52 7.05 3.86
C GLU A 50 -13.71 6.49 2.45
N ALA A 51 -14.04 7.33 1.47
CA ALA A 51 -14.29 6.89 0.11
C ALA A 51 -13.02 6.32 -0.57
N ILE A 52 -11.86 6.94 -0.36
CA ILE A 52 -10.57 6.43 -0.82
C ILE A 52 -10.27 5.06 -0.20
N TRP A 53 -10.45 4.94 1.11
CA TRP A 53 -10.16 3.70 1.83
C TRP A 53 -11.11 2.58 1.48
N ASP A 54 -12.34 2.90 1.08
CA ASP A 54 -13.29 1.92 0.58
C ASP A 54 -12.79 1.31 -0.74
N GLN A 55 -12.23 2.11 -1.65
CA GLN A 55 -11.60 1.60 -2.87
C GLN A 55 -10.36 0.74 -2.56
N ILE A 56 -9.50 1.20 -1.66
CA ILE A 56 -8.29 0.47 -1.26
C ILE A 56 -8.66 -0.91 -0.67
N ILE A 57 -9.58 -0.92 0.29
CA ILE A 57 -10.03 -2.15 0.96
C ILE A 57 -10.80 -3.04 -0.02
N GLY A 58 -11.65 -2.47 -0.88
CA GLY A 58 -12.39 -3.20 -1.90
C GLY A 58 -11.48 -3.89 -2.92
N SER A 59 -10.29 -3.34 -3.19
CA SER A 59 -9.30 -3.99 -4.07
C SER A 59 -8.61 -5.20 -3.43
N PHE A 60 -8.79 -5.45 -2.13
CA PHE A 60 -8.01 -6.47 -1.43
C PHE A 60 -8.17 -7.87 -2.01
N ASP A 61 -9.39 -8.33 -2.28
CA ASP A 61 -9.63 -9.72 -2.70
C ASP A 61 -8.99 -10.03 -4.06
N GLU A 62 -9.03 -9.06 -4.98
CA GLU A 62 -8.37 -9.15 -6.29
C GLU A 62 -6.84 -9.24 -6.15
N TYR A 63 -6.27 -8.50 -5.20
CA TYR A 63 -4.82 -8.41 -4.99
C TYR A 63 -4.32 -9.18 -3.76
N ARG A 64 -5.11 -10.14 -3.23
CA ARG A 64 -4.76 -10.87 -2.00
C ARG A 64 -3.42 -11.59 -2.10
N GLN A 65 -3.12 -12.16 -3.28
CA GLN A 65 -1.86 -12.86 -3.52
C GLN A 65 -0.65 -11.93 -3.52
N LEU A 66 -0.80 -10.71 -4.04
CA LEU A 66 0.23 -9.68 -3.96
C LEU A 66 0.56 -9.37 -2.50
N TRP A 67 -0.46 -9.13 -1.67
CA TRP A 67 -0.24 -8.85 -0.25
C TRP A 67 0.44 -10.03 0.47
N SER A 68 -0.02 -11.26 0.23
CA SER A 68 0.61 -12.45 0.81
C SER A 68 2.09 -12.54 0.46
N ALA A 69 2.44 -12.35 -0.82
CA ALA A 69 3.83 -12.38 -1.28
C ALA A 69 4.67 -11.25 -0.65
N THR A 70 4.11 -10.04 -0.53
CA THR A 70 4.77 -8.92 0.14
C THR A 70 5.11 -9.26 1.60
N PHE A 71 4.18 -9.87 2.36
CA PHE A 71 4.44 -10.26 3.75
C PHE A 71 5.43 -11.42 3.87
N ASP A 72 5.39 -12.40 2.96
CA ASP A 72 6.38 -13.48 2.92
C ASP A 72 7.80 -12.93 2.71
N VAL A 73 7.94 -11.92 1.85
CA VAL A 73 9.21 -11.25 1.56
C VAL A 73 9.69 -10.41 2.75
N ILE A 74 8.79 -9.69 3.43
CA ILE A 74 9.09 -8.97 4.68
C ILE A 74 9.62 -9.94 5.76
N GLY A 75 9.05 -11.15 5.88
CA GLY A 75 9.51 -12.15 6.86
C GLY A 75 10.94 -12.68 6.63
N GLN A 76 11.52 -12.44 5.44
CA GLN A 76 12.82 -12.96 5.06
C GLN A 76 13.97 -11.94 5.16
N ILE A 77 13.67 -10.67 5.49
CA ILE A 77 14.64 -9.56 5.42
C ILE A 77 15.90 -9.77 6.27
N ASP A 78 15.79 -10.44 7.43
CA ASP A 78 16.93 -10.68 8.31
C ASP A 78 17.93 -11.69 7.74
N HIS A 79 17.47 -12.54 6.80
CA HIS A 79 18.28 -13.55 6.15
C HIS A 79 18.75 -13.10 4.76
N GLN A 80 18.21 -11.99 4.24
CA GLN A 80 18.46 -11.50 2.88
C GLN A 80 18.67 -9.97 2.84
N PRO A 81 19.88 -9.47 3.14
CA PRO A 81 20.15 -8.02 3.22
C PRO A 81 19.81 -7.23 1.95
N LYS A 82 19.99 -7.83 0.77
CA LYS A 82 19.64 -7.20 -0.52
C LYS A 82 18.13 -6.99 -0.68
N VAL A 83 17.33 -7.93 -0.19
CA VAL A 83 15.86 -7.82 -0.18
C VAL A 83 15.42 -6.67 0.73
N ARG A 84 16.07 -6.52 1.89
CA ARG A 84 15.82 -5.38 2.79
C ARG A 84 16.10 -4.04 2.10
N GLU A 85 17.22 -3.91 1.39
CA GLU A 85 17.57 -2.69 0.65
C GLU A 85 16.55 -2.37 -0.44
N TYR A 86 16.15 -3.38 -1.22
CA TYR A 86 15.13 -3.25 -2.26
C TYR A 86 13.78 -2.80 -1.68
N LEU A 87 13.30 -3.45 -0.61
CA LEU A 87 12.06 -3.06 0.06
C LEU A 87 12.14 -1.65 0.64
N ALA A 88 13.28 -1.24 1.21
CA ALA A 88 13.44 0.10 1.77
C ALA A 88 13.33 1.19 0.70
N LEU A 89 13.85 0.95 -0.50
CA LEU A 89 13.68 1.84 -1.65
C LEU A 89 12.22 1.89 -2.09
N GLY A 90 11.59 0.73 -2.27
CA GLY A 90 10.17 0.64 -2.65
C GLY A 90 9.23 1.30 -1.64
N LEU A 91 9.55 1.24 -0.34
CA LEU A 91 8.80 1.96 0.69
C LEU A 91 8.86 3.48 0.48
N GLY A 92 10.01 4.02 0.06
CA GLY A 92 10.16 5.45 -0.22
C GLY A 92 9.35 5.89 -1.44
N GLU A 93 9.39 5.12 -2.52
CA GLU A 93 8.64 5.37 -3.75
C GLU A 93 7.12 5.27 -3.52
N ALA A 94 6.68 4.23 -2.82
CA ALA A 94 5.28 4.05 -2.45
C ALA A 94 4.77 5.22 -1.61
N ARG A 95 5.59 5.75 -0.70
CA ARG A 95 5.23 6.91 0.13
C ARG A 95 4.97 8.16 -0.70
N ASP A 96 5.87 8.48 -1.63
CA ASP A 96 5.70 9.65 -2.50
C ASP A 96 4.46 9.49 -3.39
N GLY A 97 4.28 8.31 -3.98
CA GLY A 97 3.11 8.01 -4.82
C GLY A 97 1.78 8.12 -4.07
N ILE A 98 1.68 7.49 -2.89
CA ILE A 98 0.49 7.56 -2.03
C ILE A 98 0.26 8.99 -1.54
N GLY A 99 1.32 9.68 -1.13
CA GLY A 99 1.24 11.07 -0.70
C GLY A 99 0.64 11.97 -1.76
N ARG A 100 1.15 11.93 -3.00
CA ARG A 100 0.63 12.75 -4.11
C ARG A 100 -0.81 12.43 -4.46
N LEU A 101 -1.18 11.16 -4.35
CA LEU A 101 -2.53 10.70 -4.66
C LEU A 101 -3.54 11.16 -3.60
N LEU A 102 -3.13 11.26 -2.34
CA LEU A 102 -4.03 11.42 -1.20
C LEU A 102 -3.91 12.76 -0.45
N ALA A 103 -2.88 13.56 -0.72
CA ALA A 103 -2.71 14.89 -0.12
C ALA A 103 -3.72 15.93 -0.66
N GLY A 104 -4.44 15.59 -1.73
CA GLY A 104 -5.38 16.49 -2.42
C GLY A 104 -4.73 17.20 -3.61
N PRO A 105 -5.54 17.67 -4.57
CA PRO A 105 -5.04 18.17 -5.86
C PRO A 105 -4.27 19.49 -5.75
N ASP A 106 -4.52 20.28 -4.71
CA ASP A 106 -3.92 21.61 -4.52
C ASP A 106 -2.69 21.59 -3.58
N GLU A 107 -2.39 20.45 -2.96
CA GLU A 107 -1.23 20.36 -2.06
C GLU A 107 0.07 20.28 -2.88
N THR A 108 1.01 21.16 -2.56
CA THR A 108 2.29 21.29 -3.26
C THR A 108 3.49 21.23 -2.32
N ASP A 109 3.27 21.27 -1.00
CA ASP A 109 4.31 21.12 0.00
C ASP A 109 4.78 19.66 0.05
N ALA A 110 6.03 19.45 -0.38
CA ALA A 110 6.65 18.13 -0.40
C ALA A 110 6.74 17.48 0.98
N VAL A 111 6.85 18.27 2.05
CA VAL A 111 6.87 17.75 3.44
C VAL A 111 5.50 17.20 3.79
N VAL A 112 4.43 17.96 3.53
CA VAL A 112 3.05 17.55 3.82
C VAL A 112 2.69 16.29 3.01
N ILE A 113 3.02 16.26 1.72
CA ILE A 113 2.83 15.09 0.85
C ILE A 113 3.53 13.86 1.44
N ASN A 114 4.77 14.01 1.92
CA ASN A 114 5.52 12.89 2.48
C ASN A 114 4.90 12.37 3.79
N GLU A 115 4.46 13.28 4.67
CA GLU A 115 3.82 12.95 5.94
C GLU A 115 2.50 12.21 5.73
N ILE A 116 1.66 12.71 4.81
CA ILE A 116 0.40 12.07 4.42
C ILE A 116 0.66 10.69 3.83
N GLY A 117 1.64 10.57 2.93
CA GLY A 117 2.04 9.30 2.35
C GLY A 117 2.51 8.30 3.42
N ALA A 118 3.30 8.74 4.40
CA ALA A 118 3.81 7.89 5.46
C ALA A 118 2.70 7.33 6.35
N LEU A 119 1.73 8.18 6.72
CA LEU A 119 0.56 7.79 7.50
C LEU A 119 -0.26 6.73 6.77
N HIS A 120 -0.59 6.98 5.51
CA HIS A 120 -1.37 6.06 4.69
C HIS A 120 -0.66 4.74 4.45
N GLN A 121 0.65 4.77 4.20
CA GLN A 121 1.47 3.56 4.01
C GLN A 121 1.52 2.68 5.27
N ALA A 122 1.65 3.29 6.45
CA ALA A 122 1.62 2.56 7.71
C ALA A 122 0.25 1.91 7.94
N LEU A 123 -0.82 2.68 7.69
CA LEU A 123 -2.18 2.19 7.81
C LEU A 123 -2.47 1.07 6.80
N LEU A 124 -2.01 1.21 5.56
CA LEU A 124 -2.19 0.24 4.48
C LEU A 124 -1.56 -1.09 4.87
N THR A 125 -0.30 -1.06 5.29
CA THR A 125 0.41 -2.24 5.76
C THR A 125 -0.35 -2.94 6.91
N GLY A 126 -0.81 -2.17 7.90
CA GLY A 126 -1.55 -2.72 9.03
C GLY A 126 -2.93 -3.30 8.67
N VAL A 127 -3.67 -2.64 7.79
CA VAL A 127 -5.01 -3.09 7.36
C VAL A 127 -4.89 -4.34 6.48
N MET A 128 -3.95 -4.37 5.53
CA MET A 128 -3.74 -5.54 4.67
C MET A 128 -3.26 -6.76 5.45
N ALA A 129 -2.41 -6.57 6.47
CA ALA A 129 -2.04 -7.64 7.39
C ALA A 129 -3.27 -8.20 8.13
N GLN A 130 -4.10 -7.33 8.72
CA GLN A 130 -5.31 -7.74 9.43
C GLN A 130 -6.28 -8.47 8.51
N ARG A 131 -6.47 -8.00 7.28
CA ARG A 131 -7.32 -8.65 6.26
C ARG A 131 -6.81 -10.04 5.86
N LEU A 132 -5.49 -10.24 5.78
CA LEU A 132 -4.90 -11.56 5.52
C LEU A 132 -5.12 -12.55 6.68
N ILE A 133 -5.08 -12.05 7.92
CA ILE A 133 -5.19 -12.85 9.14
C ILE A 133 -6.65 -13.21 9.45
N ASP A 134 -7.52 -12.21 9.50
CA ASP A 134 -8.94 -12.33 9.84
C ASP A 134 -9.75 -11.30 9.02
N PRO A 135 -10.18 -11.66 7.80
CA PRO A 135 -10.89 -10.73 6.93
C PRO A 135 -12.24 -10.30 7.50
N ASP A 136 -12.87 -11.12 8.34
CA ASP A 136 -14.20 -10.85 8.92
C ASP A 136 -14.14 -9.79 10.03
N SER A 137 -13.03 -9.74 10.77
CA SER A 137 -12.81 -8.75 11.84
C SER A 137 -12.00 -7.54 11.42
N ALA A 138 -11.40 -7.55 10.23
CA ALA A 138 -10.56 -6.46 9.74
C ALA A 138 -11.36 -5.15 9.59
N PRO A 139 -10.73 -3.99 9.85
CA PRO A 139 -11.44 -2.72 9.82
C PRO A 139 -12.00 -2.40 8.44
N THR A 140 -13.17 -1.76 8.44
CA THR A 140 -13.80 -1.12 7.28
C THR A 140 -13.36 0.33 7.16
N ALA A 141 -13.48 0.92 5.98
CA ALA A 141 -13.17 2.34 5.75
C ALA A 141 -13.94 3.26 6.71
N SER A 142 -15.24 3.02 6.88
CA SER A 142 -16.09 3.79 7.80
C SER A 142 -15.65 3.68 9.26
N GLN A 143 -15.14 2.53 9.70
CA GLN A 143 -14.60 2.38 11.07
C GLN A 143 -13.32 3.17 11.24
N LEU A 144 -12.44 3.17 10.24
CA LEU A 144 -11.20 3.94 10.25
C LEU A 144 -11.49 5.45 10.28
N ALA A 145 -12.39 5.94 9.43
CA ALA A 145 -12.78 7.35 9.39
C ALA A 145 -13.39 7.82 10.72
N ARG A 146 -14.33 7.04 11.28
CA ARG A 146 -14.91 7.35 12.60
C ARG A 146 -13.89 7.32 13.73
N ALA A 147 -12.90 6.41 13.67
CA ALA A 147 -11.84 6.35 14.66
C ALA A 147 -10.92 7.57 14.58
N LEU A 148 -10.55 7.97 13.36
CA LEU A 148 -9.75 9.19 13.13
C LEU A 148 -10.46 10.43 13.66
N ALA A 149 -11.74 10.62 13.35
CA ALA A 149 -12.55 11.74 13.84
C ALA A 149 -12.49 11.86 15.38
N ARG A 150 -12.63 10.73 16.08
CA ARG A 150 -12.56 10.68 17.55
C ARG A 150 -11.19 11.03 18.10
N ILE A 151 -10.11 10.64 17.41
CA ILE A 151 -8.73 10.91 17.84
C ILE A 151 -8.38 12.39 17.62
N THR A 152 -8.81 12.97 16.50
CA THR A 152 -8.48 14.35 16.12
C THR A 152 -9.46 15.39 16.67
N GLY A 153 -10.62 14.96 17.18
CA GLY A 153 -11.68 15.85 17.63
C GLY A 153 -12.42 16.56 16.49
N ALA A 154 -12.38 15.97 15.29
CA ALA A 154 -13.09 16.44 14.09
C ALA A 154 -14.57 16.02 14.08
#